data_AF-A0A650CG37-F1
#
_entry.id   AF-A0A650CG37-F1
#
_cell.length_a   1.000
_cell.length_b   1.000
_cell.length_c   1.000
_cell.angle_alpha   90.00
_cell.angle_beta   90.00
_cell.angle_gamma   90.00
#
_symmetry.space_group_name_H-M   'P 1'
#
loop_
_entity.id
_entity.type
_entity.pdbx_description
1 polymer ?
#
loop_
_entity_poly.entity_id
_entity_poly.type
_entity_poly.pdbx_seq_one_letter_code
_entity_poly.pdbx_strand_id
1 'polypeptide(L)'
;MNGETHSLIILYIIYILLMTIIVTISYEFSLKNKIGYFILLVSYITTAIFLILLSPQDLVISSLISVYFWLIMQLGYNLGKYKFAIVSSVVFQEILMSLLYYEIVRGDLTNALYSLYFYGTDIPSFSLQIPQIIVPAVLEVVNSFMFFLMIFPEIAYLSYKYRNKYVLFLSFLVFAGPNIASEMTHSILPLSHDPINEASLLELFISVCLSIYFSINYIRGRINFFYFLLFSLLTIAISVTEFYYSLTLNEIPYAVITLLGIALLFYYVDKKDNVNDKKILPYLCFLPSIAEIFYGASVSYFYNLVSITYALSSSSFIISLLPILYYYFNKFQYN
;
A
#
# COMPACT_ATOMS: atom_id res chain seq x y z
N MET A 1 4.86 -31.69 16.22
CA MET A 1 4.15 -30.50 15.71
C MET A 1 5.10 -29.45 15.13
N ASN A 2 6.25 -29.10 15.73
CA ASN A 2 7.12 -28.04 15.17
C ASN A 2 7.84 -28.40 13.84
N GLY A 3 8.20 -29.66 13.58
CA GLY A 3 8.95 -30.01 12.35
C GLY A 3 8.14 -29.94 11.05
N GLU A 4 6.85 -30.27 11.10
CA GLU A 4 5.95 -30.29 9.95
C GLU A 4 5.52 -28.87 9.56
N THR A 5 5.24 -28.01 10.55
CA THR A 5 4.93 -26.59 10.32
C THR A 5 6.12 -25.84 9.72
N HIS A 6 7.34 -26.08 10.20
CA HIS A 6 8.54 -25.49 9.58
C HIS A 6 8.73 -25.92 8.12
N SER A 7 8.44 -27.18 7.80
CA SER A 7 8.54 -27.68 6.42
C SER A 7 7.49 -27.05 5.49
N LEU A 8 6.25 -26.89 5.98
CA LEU A 8 5.18 -26.19 5.25
C LEU A 8 5.51 -24.71 5.04
N ILE A 9 6.07 -24.03 6.04
CA ILE A 9 6.48 -22.63 5.92
C ILE A 9 7.59 -22.47 4.87
N ILE A 10 8.60 -23.35 4.86
CA ILE A 10 9.68 -23.29 3.85
C ILE A 10 9.12 -23.53 2.44
N LEU A 11 8.27 -24.55 2.26
CA LEU A 11 7.62 -24.81 0.97
C LEU A 11 6.76 -23.62 0.53
N TYR A 12 6.08 -22.98 1.47
CA TYR A 12 5.28 -21.80 1.21
C TYR A 12 6.15 -20.59 0.80
N ILE A 13 7.28 -20.35 1.46
CA ILE A 13 8.23 -19.30 1.05
C ILE A 13 8.74 -19.54 -0.38
N ILE A 14 9.08 -20.79 -0.73
CA ILE A 14 9.49 -21.13 -2.10
C ILE A 14 8.34 -20.88 -3.09
N TYR A 15 7.13 -21.27 -2.71
CA TYR A 15 5.93 -21.03 -3.52
C TYR A 15 5.72 -19.54 -3.79
N ILE A 16 5.78 -18.70 -2.75
CA ILE A 16 5.66 -17.24 -2.89
C ILE A 16 6.72 -16.71 -3.84
N LEU A 17 8.00 -17.02 -3.61
CA LEU A 17 9.09 -16.50 -4.44
C LEU A 17 8.89 -16.84 -5.92
N LEU A 18 8.47 -18.07 -6.23
CA LEU A 18 8.16 -18.47 -7.59
C LEU A 18 6.90 -17.77 -8.13
N MET A 19 5.85 -17.68 -7.32
CA MET A 19 4.58 -17.10 -7.74
C MET A 19 4.69 -15.59 -7.96
N THR A 20 5.39 -14.84 -7.11
CA THR A 20 5.69 -13.41 -7.29
C THR A 20 6.45 -13.19 -8.61
N ILE A 21 7.45 -14.02 -8.94
CA ILE A 21 8.13 -13.93 -10.25
C ILE A 21 7.15 -14.16 -11.40
N ILE A 22 6.30 -15.19 -11.32
CA ILE A 22 5.30 -15.50 -12.34
C ILE A 22 4.30 -14.35 -12.49
N VAL A 23 3.78 -13.80 -11.38
CA VAL A 23 2.82 -12.71 -11.34
C VAL A 23 3.42 -11.45 -11.93
N THR A 24 4.62 -11.03 -11.51
CA THR A 24 5.34 -9.88 -12.06
C THR A 24 5.56 -10.00 -13.58
N ILE A 25 6.03 -11.15 -14.06
CA ILE A 25 6.27 -11.39 -15.49
C ILE A 25 4.95 -11.39 -16.27
N SER A 26 3.91 -12.03 -15.72
CA SER A 26 2.60 -12.12 -16.34
C SER A 26 1.91 -10.76 -16.40
N TYR A 27 2.08 -9.92 -15.38
CA TYR A 27 1.67 -8.52 -15.37
C TYR A 27 2.29 -7.77 -16.54
N GLU A 28 3.60 -7.86 -16.72
CA GLU A 28 4.28 -7.19 -17.83
C GLU A 28 3.79 -7.67 -19.21
N PHE A 29 3.62 -8.97 -19.38
CA PHE A 29 3.08 -9.52 -20.62
C PHE A 29 1.63 -9.10 -20.84
N SER A 30 0.84 -9.03 -19.77
CA SER A 30 -0.58 -8.69 -19.84
C SER A 30 -0.80 -7.27 -20.35
N LEU A 31 0.08 -6.32 -20.01
CA LEU A 31 0.03 -4.94 -20.52
C LEU A 31 0.13 -4.85 -22.05
N LYS A 32 0.73 -5.85 -22.70
CA LYS A 32 0.92 -5.90 -24.16
C LYS A 32 -0.03 -6.88 -24.85
N ASN A 33 -0.40 -7.98 -24.19
CA ASN A 33 -1.13 -9.09 -24.79
C ASN A 33 -2.09 -9.76 -23.80
N LYS A 34 -3.28 -10.12 -24.28
CA LYS A 34 -4.31 -10.88 -23.53
C LYS A 34 -3.81 -12.20 -22.96
N ILE A 35 -2.83 -12.85 -23.61
CA ILE A 35 -2.22 -14.09 -23.11
C ILE A 35 -1.64 -13.90 -21.70
N GLY A 36 -0.98 -12.76 -21.44
CA GLY A 36 -0.44 -12.49 -20.10
C GLY A 36 -1.52 -12.39 -19.03
N TYR A 37 -2.69 -11.83 -19.37
CA TYR A 37 -3.83 -11.81 -18.46
C TYR A 37 -4.40 -13.20 -18.19
N PHE A 38 -4.42 -14.09 -19.20
CA PHE A 38 -4.80 -15.49 -18.96
C PHE A 38 -3.84 -16.21 -18.02
N ILE A 39 -2.53 -15.94 -18.11
CA ILE A 39 -1.55 -16.51 -17.17
C ILE A 39 -1.80 -15.98 -15.76
N LEU A 40 -2.04 -14.67 -15.58
CA LEU A 40 -2.42 -14.10 -14.28
C LEU A 40 -3.68 -14.77 -13.69
N LEU A 41 -4.68 -15.02 -14.54
CA LEU A 41 -5.92 -15.69 -14.14
C LEU A 41 -5.67 -17.15 -13.73
N VAL A 42 -4.81 -17.87 -14.45
CA VAL A 42 -4.42 -19.24 -14.07
C VAL A 42 -3.66 -19.23 -12.76
N SER A 43 -2.67 -18.34 -12.59
CA SER A 43 -1.94 -18.16 -11.33
C SER A 43 -2.89 -17.85 -10.16
N TYR A 44 -3.90 -17.03 -10.41
CA TYR A 44 -4.95 -16.74 -9.44
C TYR A 44 -5.76 -17.97 -9.06
N ILE A 45 -6.26 -18.71 -10.05
CA ILE A 45 -7.02 -19.94 -9.81
C ILE A 45 -6.17 -20.95 -9.04
N THR A 46 -4.88 -21.08 -9.35
CA THR A 46 -4.00 -22.01 -8.63
C THR A 46 -3.85 -21.62 -7.15
N THR A 47 -3.68 -20.34 -6.83
CA THR A 47 -3.62 -19.87 -5.43
C THR A 47 -4.95 -20.08 -4.72
N ALA A 48 -6.06 -19.75 -5.38
CA ALA A 48 -7.40 -19.94 -4.83
C ALA A 48 -7.70 -21.41 -4.52
N ILE A 49 -7.34 -22.33 -5.43
CA ILE A 49 -7.46 -23.78 -5.18
C ILE A 49 -6.59 -24.19 -4.00
N PHE A 50 -5.36 -23.67 -3.91
CA PHE A 50 -4.46 -24.00 -2.81
C PHE A 50 -5.01 -23.56 -1.45
N LEU A 51 -5.59 -22.35 -1.37
CA LEU A 51 -6.32 -21.87 -0.19
C LEU A 51 -7.48 -22.78 0.16
N ILE A 52 -8.37 -23.07 -0.79
CA ILE A 52 -9.54 -23.93 -0.54
C ILE A 52 -9.12 -25.32 -0.05
N LEU A 53 -8.04 -25.90 -0.59
CA LEU A 53 -7.54 -27.21 -0.17
C LEU A 53 -6.91 -27.20 1.21
N LEU A 54 -6.25 -26.09 1.60
CA LEU A 54 -5.66 -25.93 2.94
C LEU A 54 -6.70 -25.53 4.00
N SER A 55 -7.87 -25.04 3.59
CA SER A 55 -8.99 -24.64 4.46
C SER A 55 -10.17 -25.65 4.53
N PRO A 56 -9.99 -26.94 4.84
CA PRO A 56 -11.09 -27.91 4.77
C PRO A 56 -12.22 -27.61 5.77
N GLN A 57 -11.93 -26.95 6.89
CA GLN A 57 -12.92 -26.55 7.89
C GLN A 57 -13.65 -25.26 7.50
N ASP A 58 -13.01 -24.41 6.69
CA ASP A 58 -13.48 -23.08 6.30
C ASP A 58 -13.78 -22.97 4.79
N LEU A 59 -14.11 -24.10 4.15
CA LEU A 59 -14.35 -24.20 2.69
C LEU A 59 -15.32 -23.14 2.15
N VAL A 60 -16.37 -22.83 2.90
CA VAL A 60 -17.36 -21.83 2.49
C VAL A 60 -16.74 -20.43 2.50
N ILE A 61 -15.92 -20.10 3.51
CA ILE A 61 -15.30 -18.79 3.64
C ILE A 61 -14.20 -18.62 2.57
N SER A 62 -13.32 -19.60 2.42
CA SER A 62 -12.22 -19.57 1.44
C SER A 62 -12.74 -19.51 0.00
N SER A 63 -13.83 -20.23 -0.31
CA SER A 63 -14.49 -20.14 -1.61
C SER A 63 -15.18 -18.80 -1.84
N LEU A 64 -15.88 -18.23 -0.84
CA LEU A 64 -16.52 -16.93 -0.96
C LEU A 64 -15.51 -15.80 -1.24
N ILE A 65 -14.41 -15.74 -0.49
CA ILE A 65 -13.34 -14.74 -0.70
C ILE A 65 -12.78 -14.88 -2.12
N SER A 66 -12.42 -16.10 -2.51
CA SER A 66 -11.84 -16.40 -3.82
C SER A 66 -12.79 -16.07 -4.98
N VAL A 67 -14.07 -16.43 -4.88
CA VAL A 67 -15.05 -16.13 -5.93
C VAL A 67 -15.30 -14.63 -6.03
N TYR A 68 -15.37 -13.91 -4.90
CA TYR A 68 -15.65 -12.48 -4.89
C TYR A 68 -14.55 -11.68 -5.60
N PHE A 69 -13.29 -11.95 -5.28
CA PHE A 69 -12.15 -11.36 -5.98
C PHE A 69 -12.10 -11.74 -7.45
N TRP A 70 -12.38 -13.01 -7.78
CA TRP A 70 -12.49 -13.44 -9.17
C TRP A 70 -13.52 -12.65 -9.98
N LEU A 71 -14.72 -12.44 -9.41
CA LEU A 71 -15.77 -11.68 -10.06
C LEU A 71 -15.35 -10.25 -10.38
N ILE A 72 -14.67 -9.55 -9.46
CA ILE A 72 -14.21 -8.18 -9.70
C ILE A 72 -13.27 -8.11 -10.90
N MET A 73 -12.30 -9.04 -10.99
CA MET A 73 -11.38 -9.12 -12.11
C MET A 73 -12.10 -9.38 -13.43
N GLN A 74 -13.04 -10.34 -13.45
CA GLN A 74 -13.81 -10.70 -14.64
C GLN A 74 -14.73 -9.58 -15.10
N LEU A 75 -15.39 -8.90 -14.17
CA LEU A 75 -16.22 -7.73 -14.48
C LEU A 75 -15.36 -6.64 -15.12
N GLY A 76 -14.17 -6.37 -14.58
CA GLY A 76 -13.21 -5.46 -15.18
C GLY A 76 -12.85 -5.84 -16.62
N TYR A 77 -12.55 -7.11 -16.86
CA TYR A 77 -12.19 -7.62 -18.18
C TYR A 77 -13.37 -7.51 -19.17
N ASN A 78 -14.55 -7.97 -18.76
CA ASN A 78 -15.76 -8.00 -19.59
C ASN A 78 -16.30 -6.60 -19.91
N LEU A 79 -16.12 -5.63 -19.01
CA LEU A 79 -16.47 -4.22 -19.26
C LEU A 79 -15.44 -3.49 -20.14
N GLY A 80 -14.44 -4.21 -20.69
CA GLY A 80 -13.39 -3.63 -21.52
C GLY A 80 -12.36 -2.78 -20.73
N LYS A 81 -12.41 -2.81 -19.39
CA LYS A 81 -11.44 -2.14 -18.51
C LYS A 81 -10.24 -3.05 -18.27
N TYR A 82 -9.57 -3.42 -19.36
CA TYR A 82 -8.51 -4.43 -19.36
C TYR A 82 -7.36 -4.12 -18.38
N LYS A 83 -6.91 -2.88 -18.31
CA LYS A 83 -5.86 -2.48 -17.36
C LYS A 83 -6.29 -2.58 -15.89
N PHE A 84 -7.55 -2.25 -15.60
CA PHE A 84 -8.12 -2.44 -14.27
C PHE A 84 -8.17 -3.93 -13.92
N ALA A 85 -8.61 -4.78 -14.86
CA ALA A 85 -8.62 -6.24 -14.66
C ALA A 85 -7.23 -6.78 -14.32
N ILE A 86 -6.19 -6.37 -15.07
CA ILE A 86 -4.79 -6.74 -14.80
C ILE A 86 -4.36 -6.30 -13.40
N VAL A 87 -4.54 -5.02 -13.05
CA VAL A 87 -4.12 -4.48 -11.75
C VAL A 87 -4.84 -5.17 -10.61
N SER A 88 -6.17 -5.31 -10.71
CA SER A 88 -6.97 -6.02 -9.71
C SER A 88 -6.53 -7.48 -9.56
N SER A 89 -6.07 -8.12 -10.65
CA SER A 89 -5.60 -9.50 -10.58
C SER A 89 -4.29 -9.68 -9.85
N VAL A 90 -3.34 -8.76 -9.99
CA VAL A 90 -2.12 -8.77 -9.18
C VAL A 90 -2.48 -8.52 -7.72
N VAL A 91 -3.22 -7.45 -7.43
CA VAL A 91 -3.55 -7.08 -6.06
C VAL A 91 -4.32 -8.18 -5.32
N PHE A 92 -5.35 -8.77 -5.92
CA PHE A 92 -6.10 -9.84 -5.26
C PHE A 92 -5.32 -11.15 -5.16
N GLN A 93 -4.41 -11.42 -6.09
CA GLN A 93 -3.50 -12.56 -5.98
C GLN A 93 -2.58 -12.41 -4.76
N GLU A 94 -2.03 -11.22 -4.55
CA GLU A 94 -1.20 -10.92 -3.38
C GLU A 94 -1.98 -11.03 -2.06
N ILE A 95 -3.24 -10.54 -2.03
CA ILE A 95 -4.11 -10.72 -0.86
C ILE A 95 -4.36 -12.21 -0.58
N LEU A 96 -4.67 -13.03 -1.60
CA LEU A 96 -4.89 -14.46 -1.42
C LEU A 96 -3.63 -15.19 -0.93
N MET A 97 -2.47 -14.87 -1.49
CA MET A 97 -1.21 -15.43 -1.01
C MET A 97 -0.98 -15.06 0.45
N SER A 98 -1.11 -13.79 0.81
CA SER A 98 -0.98 -13.38 2.21
C SER A 98 -1.99 -14.05 3.15
N LEU A 99 -3.25 -14.23 2.74
CA LEU A 99 -4.23 -14.98 3.54
C LEU A 99 -3.80 -16.45 3.74
N LEU A 100 -3.26 -17.08 2.70
CA LEU A 100 -2.73 -18.44 2.78
C LEU A 100 -1.57 -18.55 3.79
N TYR A 101 -0.70 -17.55 3.84
CA TYR A 101 0.34 -17.48 4.87
C TYR A 101 -0.26 -17.48 6.27
N TYR A 102 -1.23 -16.58 6.52
CA TYR A 102 -1.82 -16.44 7.84
C TYR A 102 -2.60 -17.68 8.25
N GLU A 103 -3.26 -18.35 7.31
CA GLU A 103 -3.89 -19.64 7.56
C GLU A 103 -2.86 -20.71 7.97
N ILE A 104 -1.72 -20.82 7.27
CA ILE A 104 -0.67 -21.79 7.64
C ILE A 104 -0.12 -21.50 9.04
N VAL A 105 0.10 -20.21 9.38
CA VAL A 105 0.66 -19.80 10.67
C VAL A 105 -0.35 -19.97 11.81
N ARG A 106 -1.64 -19.75 11.56
CA ARG A 106 -2.71 -19.81 12.57
C ARG A 106 -3.42 -21.17 12.64
N GLY A 107 -3.18 -22.04 11.68
CA GLY A 107 -3.72 -23.40 11.60
C GLY A 107 -5.07 -23.53 10.90
N ASP A 108 -5.85 -22.43 10.81
CA ASP A 108 -7.09 -22.36 10.05
C ASP A 108 -7.34 -20.91 9.58
N LEU A 109 -8.28 -20.75 8.63
CA LEU A 109 -8.61 -19.45 8.04
C LEU A 109 -9.45 -18.61 9.00
N THR A 110 -10.34 -19.21 9.78
CA THR A 110 -11.17 -18.50 10.75
C THR A 110 -10.32 -17.81 11.83
N ASN A 111 -9.34 -18.48 12.43
CA ASN A 111 -8.44 -17.86 13.42
C ASN A 111 -7.50 -16.84 12.77
N ALA A 112 -7.09 -17.06 11.51
CA ALA A 112 -6.38 -16.06 10.74
C ALA A 112 -7.19 -14.76 10.60
N LEU A 113 -8.47 -14.86 10.23
CA LEU A 113 -9.36 -13.70 10.11
C LEU A 113 -9.62 -13.01 11.46
N TYR A 114 -9.85 -13.76 12.54
CA TYR A 114 -10.00 -13.18 13.88
C TYR A 114 -8.72 -12.48 14.36
N SER A 115 -7.55 -13.03 14.03
CA SER A 115 -6.25 -12.43 14.37
C SER A 115 -6.03 -11.15 13.59
N LEU A 116 -6.24 -11.18 12.27
CA LEU A 116 -6.12 -10.00 11.40
C LEU A 116 -7.12 -8.90 11.80
N TYR A 117 -8.36 -9.25 12.12
CA TYR A 117 -9.31 -8.25 12.63
C TYR A 117 -8.83 -7.61 13.93
N PHE A 118 -8.34 -8.42 14.88
CA PHE A 118 -7.81 -7.91 16.13
C PHE A 118 -6.63 -6.97 15.88
N TYR A 119 -5.73 -7.32 14.96
CA TYR A 119 -4.60 -6.49 14.59
C TYR A 119 -5.00 -5.16 13.96
N GLY A 120 -5.96 -5.16 13.04
CA GLY A 120 -6.37 -3.92 12.37
C GLY A 120 -7.27 -3.01 13.19
N THR A 121 -7.78 -3.46 14.35
CA THR A 121 -8.79 -2.68 15.10
C THR A 121 -8.53 -2.58 16.60
N ASP A 122 -7.62 -3.37 17.16
CA ASP A 122 -7.43 -3.58 18.60
C ASP A 122 -8.71 -3.99 19.37
N ILE A 123 -9.76 -4.44 18.67
CA ILE A 123 -11.03 -4.87 19.27
C ILE A 123 -11.00 -6.39 19.50
N PRO A 124 -11.29 -6.89 20.72
CA PRO A 124 -11.38 -8.32 21.02
C PRO A 124 -12.38 -9.04 20.10
N SER A 125 -11.83 -9.87 19.21
CA SER A 125 -12.52 -10.33 18.01
C SER A 125 -13.45 -11.52 18.24
N PHE A 126 -13.22 -12.31 19.29
CA PHE A 126 -13.96 -13.54 19.63
C PHE A 126 -15.45 -13.35 19.94
N SER A 127 -15.89 -12.10 20.11
CA SER A 127 -17.29 -11.75 20.40
C SER A 127 -18.12 -11.45 19.15
N LEU A 128 -17.48 -11.26 17.99
CA LEU A 128 -18.12 -10.90 16.74
C LEU A 128 -18.33 -12.13 15.85
N GLN A 129 -19.36 -12.11 15.02
CA GLN A 129 -19.60 -13.19 14.07
C GLN A 129 -18.67 -13.03 12.85
N ILE A 130 -18.22 -14.16 12.28
CA ILE A 130 -17.35 -14.22 11.10
C ILE A 130 -17.75 -13.24 9.97
N PRO A 131 -19.04 -13.14 9.55
CA PRO A 131 -19.43 -12.22 8.48
C PRO A 131 -19.14 -10.74 8.76
N GLN A 132 -19.07 -10.35 10.03
CA GLN A 132 -18.78 -8.97 10.44
C GLN A 132 -17.28 -8.64 10.35
N ILE A 133 -16.42 -9.65 10.46
CA ILE A 133 -14.98 -9.47 10.52
C ILE A 133 -14.25 -9.78 9.21
N ILE A 134 -14.85 -10.53 8.26
CA ILE A 134 -14.17 -10.94 7.02
C ILE A 134 -13.61 -9.73 6.26
N VAL A 135 -14.43 -8.72 5.99
CA VAL A 135 -14.01 -7.56 5.19
C VAL A 135 -12.87 -6.78 5.86
N PRO A 136 -12.99 -6.34 7.12
CA PRO A 136 -11.88 -5.65 7.78
C PRO A 136 -10.64 -6.54 7.91
N ALA A 137 -10.78 -7.83 8.24
CA ALA A 137 -9.63 -8.74 8.32
C ALA A 137 -8.89 -8.90 6.99
N VAL A 138 -9.63 -9.01 5.88
CA VAL A 138 -9.05 -9.11 4.53
C VAL A 138 -8.40 -7.80 4.10
N LEU A 139 -8.93 -6.64 4.53
CA LEU A 139 -8.28 -5.35 4.28
C LEU A 139 -6.98 -5.23 5.08
N GLU A 140 -6.96 -5.69 6.33
CA GLU A 140 -5.77 -5.64 7.19
C GLU A 140 -4.58 -6.44 6.61
N VAL A 141 -4.84 -7.44 5.79
CA VAL A 141 -3.80 -8.17 5.05
C VAL A 141 -2.86 -7.22 4.28
N VAL A 142 -3.37 -6.08 3.81
CA VAL A 142 -2.60 -5.10 3.04
C VAL A 142 -1.50 -4.43 3.88
N ASN A 143 -1.71 -4.31 5.19
CA ASN A 143 -0.72 -3.77 6.12
C ASN A 143 0.28 -4.83 6.58
N SER A 144 0.06 -6.11 6.24
CA SER A 144 0.93 -7.19 6.69
C SER A 144 2.29 -7.21 6.00
N PHE A 145 3.30 -7.64 6.76
CA PHE A 145 4.65 -7.89 6.25
C PHE A 145 4.70 -8.86 5.07
N MET A 146 3.84 -9.89 5.08
CA MET A 146 3.78 -10.84 3.99
C MET A 146 3.37 -10.13 2.69
N PHE A 147 2.36 -9.27 2.75
CA PHE A 147 1.89 -8.54 1.59
C PHE A 147 2.94 -7.54 1.08
N PHE A 148 3.59 -6.80 1.99
CA PHE A 148 4.70 -5.91 1.65
C PHE A 148 5.85 -6.64 0.92
N LEU A 149 6.31 -7.77 1.46
CA LEU A 149 7.42 -8.54 0.92
C LEU A 149 7.19 -9.01 -0.51
N MET A 150 5.94 -9.28 -0.87
CA MET A 150 5.61 -9.71 -2.23
C MET A 150 5.50 -8.50 -3.15
N ILE A 151 4.76 -7.47 -2.74
CA ILE A 151 4.33 -6.39 -3.63
C ILE A 151 5.42 -5.33 -3.89
N PHE A 152 6.27 -5.05 -2.88
CA PHE A 152 7.28 -4.00 -3.01
C PHE A 152 8.38 -4.36 -4.04
N PRO A 153 8.93 -5.59 -4.05
CA PRO A 153 9.83 -6.03 -5.12
C PRO A 153 9.23 -5.93 -6.51
N GLU A 154 7.93 -6.25 -6.69
CA GLU A 154 7.28 -6.13 -8.00
C GLU A 154 7.23 -4.67 -8.47
N ILE A 155 6.78 -3.76 -7.59
CA ILE A 155 6.70 -2.33 -7.89
C ILE A 155 8.10 -1.79 -8.19
N ALA A 156 9.12 -2.18 -7.43
CA ALA A 156 10.49 -1.77 -7.65
C ALA A 156 11.04 -2.25 -9.00
N TYR A 157 10.83 -3.53 -9.34
CA TYR A 157 11.20 -4.10 -10.63
C TYR A 157 10.52 -3.38 -11.79
N LEU A 158 9.20 -3.22 -11.73
CA LEU A 158 8.42 -2.58 -12.78
C LEU A 158 8.78 -1.10 -12.94
N SER A 159 8.99 -0.39 -11.82
CA SER A 159 9.41 1.02 -11.84
C SER A 159 10.78 1.17 -12.49
N TYR A 160 11.74 0.28 -12.19
CA TYR A 160 13.03 0.25 -12.86
C TYR A 160 12.89 -0.03 -14.35
N LYS A 161 12.13 -1.08 -14.71
CA LYS A 161 11.92 -1.52 -16.08
C LYS A 161 11.30 -0.45 -16.97
N TYR A 162 10.24 0.20 -16.49
CA TYR A 162 9.53 1.26 -17.21
C TYR A 162 10.16 2.65 -17.01
N ARG A 163 11.27 2.73 -16.27
CA ARG A 163 11.98 3.98 -15.94
C ARG A 163 11.10 5.03 -15.27
N ASN A 164 10.14 4.58 -14.46
CA ASN A 164 9.19 5.43 -13.76
C ASN A 164 9.57 5.59 -12.28
N LYS A 165 10.57 6.43 -12.02
CA LYS A 165 11.06 6.69 -10.65
C LYS A 165 10.01 7.31 -9.72
N TYR A 166 8.97 7.96 -10.25
CA TYR A 166 7.94 8.59 -9.42
C TYR A 166 7.04 7.55 -8.75
N VAL A 167 6.75 6.45 -9.44
CA VAL A 167 5.99 5.32 -8.87
C VAL A 167 6.80 4.67 -7.73
N LEU A 168 8.11 4.51 -7.90
CA LEU A 168 8.99 4.04 -6.83
C LEU A 168 9.03 4.99 -5.63
N PHE A 169 9.09 6.31 -5.85
CA PHE A 169 9.06 7.27 -4.74
C PHE A 169 7.71 7.26 -4.02
N LEU A 170 6.62 7.15 -4.76
CA LEU A 170 5.28 7.04 -4.16
C LEU A 170 5.10 5.74 -3.39
N SER A 171 5.70 4.62 -3.81
CA SER A 171 5.61 3.37 -3.06
C SER A 171 6.25 3.47 -1.69
N PHE A 172 7.37 4.20 -1.53
CA PHE A 172 7.95 4.44 -0.21
C PHE A 172 7.01 5.17 0.74
N LEU A 173 6.13 6.03 0.22
CA LEU A 173 5.13 6.71 1.04
C LEU A 173 3.95 5.79 1.37
N VAL A 174 3.46 5.01 0.40
CA VAL A 174 2.35 4.06 0.62
C VAL A 174 2.72 2.96 1.62
N PHE A 175 3.96 2.48 1.61
CA PHE A 175 4.42 1.42 2.52
C PHE A 175 5.02 1.95 3.83
N ALA A 176 5.02 3.26 4.07
CA ALA A 176 5.48 3.80 5.35
C ALA A 176 4.42 3.63 6.46
N GLY A 177 4.75 4.06 7.68
CA GLY A 177 3.74 4.33 8.70
C GLY A 177 3.19 3.09 9.41
N PRO A 178 1.87 3.05 9.68
CA PRO A 178 1.17 1.90 10.23
C PRO A 178 1.50 0.57 9.53
N ASN A 179 1.84 0.57 8.23
CA ASN A 179 2.32 -0.64 7.55
C ASN A 179 3.64 -1.15 8.16
N ILE A 180 4.63 -0.28 8.35
CA ILE A 180 5.90 -0.64 9.00
C ILE A 180 5.67 -1.03 10.46
N ALA A 181 4.74 -0.36 11.13
CA ALA A 181 4.37 -0.70 12.51
C ALA A 181 3.76 -2.10 12.59
N SER A 182 2.77 -2.39 11.74
CA SER A 182 2.10 -3.69 11.57
C SER A 182 3.12 -4.78 11.23
N GLU A 183 4.08 -4.50 10.34
CA GLU A 183 5.20 -5.38 10.02
C GLU A 183 6.04 -5.76 11.25
N MET A 184 6.33 -4.78 12.09
CA MET A 184 7.14 -4.94 13.29
C MET A 184 6.34 -5.58 14.44
N THR A 185 5.06 -5.27 14.62
CA THR A 185 4.18 -5.87 15.65
C THR A 185 3.75 -7.29 15.33
N HIS A 186 3.66 -7.64 14.04
CA HIS A 186 3.41 -9.02 13.60
C HIS A 186 4.68 -9.85 13.49
N SER A 187 5.85 -9.23 13.66
CA SER A 187 7.11 -9.94 13.80
C SER A 187 7.17 -10.63 15.18
N ILE A 188 7.56 -11.90 15.19
CA ILE A 188 7.56 -12.81 16.37
C ILE A 188 8.59 -12.38 17.44
N LEU A 189 9.30 -11.28 17.26
CA LEU A 189 10.38 -10.84 18.13
C LEU A 189 9.87 -9.84 19.18
N PRO A 190 10.15 -10.04 20.48
CA PRO A 190 9.82 -9.05 21.48
C PRO A 190 10.63 -7.77 21.21
N LEU A 191 9.92 -6.68 20.97
CA LEU A 191 10.53 -5.37 20.72
C LEU A 191 10.77 -4.65 22.04
N SER A 192 11.93 -3.99 22.16
CA SER A 192 12.27 -3.14 23.31
C SER A 192 11.60 -1.77 23.26
N HIS A 193 11.05 -1.40 22.11
CA HIS A 193 10.41 -0.12 21.82
C HIS A 193 9.07 -0.37 21.13
N ASP A 194 8.20 0.64 21.18
CA ASP A 194 6.92 0.60 20.52
C ASP A 194 7.11 0.86 19.01
N PRO A 195 6.90 -0.14 18.14
CA PRO A 195 7.19 -0.02 16.71
C PRO A 195 6.30 1.00 16.00
N ILE A 196 5.08 1.24 16.50
CA ILE A 196 4.18 2.28 15.99
C ILE A 196 4.88 3.64 16.12
N ASN A 197 5.58 3.84 17.24
CA ASN A 197 6.30 5.06 17.52
C ASN A 197 7.58 5.24 16.69
N GLU A 198 8.17 4.20 16.12
CA GLU A 198 9.33 4.38 15.24
C GLU A 198 8.89 4.56 13.79
N ALA A 199 7.85 3.83 13.40
CA ALA A 199 7.27 3.84 12.07
C ALA A 199 6.62 5.18 11.70
N SER A 200 5.83 5.80 12.58
CA SER A 200 5.20 7.10 12.31
C SER A 200 6.20 8.26 12.21
N LEU A 201 7.29 8.23 12.99
CA LEU A 201 8.38 9.21 12.84
C LEU A 201 9.13 9.05 11.51
N LEU A 202 9.38 7.80 11.09
CA LEU A 202 9.99 7.49 9.81
C LEU A 202 9.08 7.94 8.65
N GLU A 203 7.78 7.68 8.74
CA GLU A 203 6.79 8.13 7.76
C GLU A 203 6.79 9.66 7.62
N LEU A 204 6.71 10.38 8.74
CA LEU A 204 6.78 11.85 8.74
C LEU A 204 8.06 12.33 8.05
N PHE A 205 9.20 11.73 8.37
CA PHE A 205 10.48 12.10 7.75
C PHE A 205 10.48 11.83 6.23
N ILE A 206 10.01 10.65 5.80
CA ILE A 206 9.89 10.29 4.39
C ILE A 206 8.94 11.24 3.66
N SER A 207 7.78 11.53 4.26
CA SER A 207 6.79 12.46 3.72
C SER A 207 7.39 13.84 3.51
N VAL A 208 8.05 14.42 4.51
CA VAL A 208 8.70 15.73 4.38
C VAL A 208 9.74 15.71 3.27
N CYS A 209 10.63 14.72 3.21
CA CYS A 209 11.64 14.62 2.16
C CYS A 209 11.02 14.54 0.75
N LEU A 210 9.97 13.73 0.59
CA LEU A 210 9.27 13.59 -0.69
C LEU A 210 8.48 14.86 -1.05
N SER A 211 7.82 15.49 -0.09
CA SER A 211 7.11 16.77 -0.25
C SER A 211 8.03 17.86 -0.81
N ILE A 212 9.25 17.96 -0.27
CA ILE A 212 10.29 18.88 -0.76
C ILE A 212 10.71 18.51 -2.18
N TYR A 213 11.04 17.23 -2.41
CA TYR A 213 11.52 16.74 -3.69
C TYR A 213 10.50 16.97 -4.81
N PHE A 214 9.24 16.58 -4.59
CA PHE A 214 8.15 16.72 -5.57
C PHE A 214 7.83 18.19 -5.83
N SER A 215 7.77 19.03 -4.79
CA SER A 215 7.45 20.46 -4.95
C SER A 215 8.52 21.22 -5.73
N ILE A 216 9.80 21.02 -5.40
CA ILE A 216 10.91 21.67 -6.12
C ILE A 216 10.95 21.21 -7.59
N ASN A 217 10.83 19.90 -7.83
CA ASN A 217 10.89 19.37 -9.19
C ASN A 217 9.64 19.71 -10.01
N TYR A 218 8.47 19.85 -9.39
CA TYR A 218 7.27 20.33 -10.06
C TYR A 218 7.42 21.76 -10.56
N ILE A 219 7.90 22.67 -9.71
CA ILE A 219 8.11 24.08 -10.09
C ILE A 219 9.23 24.26 -11.11
N ARG A 220 10.28 23.43 -11.05
CA ARG A 220 11.31 23.36 -12.08
C ARG A 220 10.82 22.72 -13.39
N GLY A 221 9.55 22.31 -13.47
CA GLY A 221 8.98 21.64 -14.63
C GLY A 221 9.66 20.30 -14.93
N ARG A 222 10.18 19.60 -13.93
CA ARG A 222 10.78 18.27 -14.06
C ARG A 222 9.78 17.15 -13.75
N ILE A 223 8.71 17.46 -13.03
CA ILE A 223 7.58 16.57 -12.74
C ILE A 223 6.35 17.12 -13.44
N ASN A 224 5.57 16.26 -14.10
CA ASN A 224 4.32 16.66 -14.72
C ASN A 224 3.22 16.91 -13.68
N PHE A 225 2.19 17.65 -14.07
CA PHE A 225 1.06 17.97 -13.18
C PHE A 225 0.38 16.70 -12.62
N PHE A 226 0.26 15.66 -13.44
CA PHE A 226 -0.41 14.42 -13.07
C PHE A 226 0.29 13.70 -11.89
N TYR A 227 1.60 13.50 -11.96
CA TYR A 227 2.38 12.85 -10.90
C TYR A 227 2.45 13.71 -9.64
N PHE A 228 2.49 15.03 -9.78
CA PHE A 228 2.43 15.92 -8.62
C PHE A 228 1.07 15.86 -7.92
N LEU A 229 -0.03 15.87 -8.68
CA LEU A 229 -1.37 15.73 -8.14
C LEU A 229 -1.58 14.37 -7.48
N LEU A 230 -1.12 13.29 -8.12
CA LEU A 230 -1.18 11.93 -7.58
C LEU A 230 -0.44 11.85 -6.24
N PHE A 231 0.77 12.42 -6.16
CA PHE A 231 1.53 12.56 -4.92
C PHE A 231 0.72 13.30 -3.86
N SER A 232 0.28 14.52 -4.14
CA SER A 232 -0.43 15.35 -3.14
C SER A 232 -1.71 14.70 -2.61
N LEU A 233 -2.52 14.09 -3.48
CA LEU A 233 -3.76 13.42 -3.06
C LEU A 233 -3.49 12.20 -2.20
N LEU A 234 -2.49 11.40 -2.58
CA LEU A 234 -2.14 10.18 -1.86
C LEU A 234 -1.53 10.51 -0.49
N THR A 235 -0.64 11.50 -0.41
CA THR A 235 -0.09 11.98 0.87
C THR A 235 -1.17 12.52 1.80
N ILE A 236 -2.14 13.31 1.29
CA ILE A 236 -3.26 13.79 2.11
C ILE A 236 -4.14 12.63 2.58
N ALA A 237 -4.45 11.68 1.71
CA ALA A 237 -5.32 10.56 2.08
C ALA A 237 -4.68 9.72 3.19
N ILE A 238 -3.39 9.40 3.05
CA ILE A 238 -2.64 8.60 4.03
C ILE A 238 -2.53 9.34 5.37
N SER A 239 -2.18 10.63 5.36
CA SER A 239 -2.04 11.40 6.58
C SER A 239 -3.35 11.60 7.34
N VAL A 240 -4.48 11.76 6.64
CA VAL A 240 -5.80 11.83 7.26
C VAL A 240 -6.17 10.48 7.89
N THR A 241 -5.87 9.37 7.22
CA THR A 241 -6.14 8.04 7.78
C THR A 241 -5.22 7.67 8.94
N GLU A 242 -3.96 8.10 8.94
CA GLU A 242 -3.07 7.91 10.07
C GLU A 242 -3.51 8.77 11.28
N PHE A 243 -3.95 10.00 11.03
CA PHE A 243 -4.56 10.80 12.09
C PHE A 243 -5.81 10.12 12.67
N TYR A 244 -6.67 9.57 11.82
CA TYR A 244 -7.82 8.78 12.27
C TYR A 244 -7.40 7.56 13.10
N TYR A 245 -6.39 6.83 12.66
CA TYR A 245 -5.82 5.70 13.40
C TYR A 245 -5.32 6.15 14.77
N SER A 246 -4.60 7.26 14.86
CA SER A 246 -4.12 7.82 16.16
C SER A 246 -5.24 8.10 17.16
N LEU A 247 -6.43 8.45 16.69
CA LEU A 247 -7.58 8.75 17.54
C LEU A 247 -8.38 7.52 17.93
N THR A 248 -8.37 6.47 17.10
CA THR A 248 -9.34 5.37 17.18
C THR A 248 -8.72 3.98 17.32
N LEU A 249 -7.41 3.84 17.09
CA LEU A 249 -6.68 2.57 16.99
C LEU A 249 -7.26 1.62 15.92
N ASN A 250 -7.90 2.19 14.89
CA ASN A 250 -8.47 1.43 13.78
C ASN A 250 -7.70 1.72 12.48
N GLU A 251 -6.95 0.72 12.01
CA GLU A 251 -6.08 0.77 10.82
C GLU A 251 -6.83 0.51 9.52
N ILE A 252 -8.08 0.05 9.57
CA ILE A 252 -8.83 -0.34 8.37
C ILE A 252 -8.93 0.79 7.32
N PRO A 253 -9.21 2.07 7.68
CA PRO A 253 -9.20 3.15 6.70
C PRO A 253 -7.83 3.36 6.06
N TYR A 254 -6.76 3.20 6.85
CA TYR A 254 -5.39 3.29 6.35
C TYR A 254 -5.11 2.16 5.34
N ALA A 255 -5.48 0.92 5.67
CA ALA A 255 -5.34 -0.23 4.78
C ALA A 255 -6.06 -0.05 3.44
N VAL A 256 -7.26 0.56 3.46
CA VAL A 256 -8.00 0.89 2.23
C VAL A 256 -7.24 1.91 1.37
N ILE A 257 -6.69 2.96 1.97
CA ILE A 257 -5.91 3.96 1.23
C ILE A 257 -4.60 3.35 0.70
N THR A 258 -3.94 2.50 1.48
CA THR A 258 -2.76 1.73 1.05
C THR A 258 -3.09 0.88 -0.18
N LEU A 259 -4.17 0.10 -0.13
CA LEU A 259 -4.63 -0.74 -1.24
C LEU A 259 -4.92 0.07 -2.50
N LEU A 260 -5.61 1.20 -2.37
CA LEU A 260 -5.88 2.11 -3.48
C LEU A 260 -4.58 2.72 -4.03
N GLY A 261 -3.66 3.11 -3.15
CA GLY A 261 -2.35 3.62 -3.52
C GLY A 261 -1.58 2.61 -4.37
N ILE A 262 -1.45 1.38 -3.89
CA ILE A 262 -0.82 0.27 -4.60
C ILE A 262 -1.48 0.02 -5.96
N ALA A 263 -2.81 -0.06 -6.00
CA ALA A 263 -3.53 -0.24 -7.26
C ALA A 263 -3.22 0.89 -8.24
N LEU A 264 -3.16 2.15 -7.79
CA LEU A 264 -2.77 3.30 -8.62
C LEU A 264 -1.31 3.20 -9.10
N LEU A 265 -0.39 2.73 -8.24
CA LEU A 265 1.02 2.56 -8.59
C LEU A 265 1.18 1.56 -9.74
N PHE A 266 0.60 0.37 -9.64
CA PHE A 266 0.58 -0.57 -10.76
C PHE A 266 -0.13 0.04 -11.97
N TYR A 267 -1.30 0.64 -11.78
CA TYR A 267 -2.07 1.21 -12.88
C TYR A 267 -1.32 2.31 -13.66
N TYR A 268 -0.34 2.99 -13.06
CA TYR A 268 0.44 4.03 -13.73
C TYR A 268 1.93 3.70 -13.95
N VAL A 269 2.39 2.49 -13.62
CA VAL A 269 3.82 2.13 -13.70
C VAL A 269 4.41 2.24 -15.10
N ASP A 270 3.65 1.87 -16.13
CA ASP A 270 4.04 1.89 -17.55
C ASP A 270 3.76 3.24 -18.24
N LYS A 271 3.16 4.21 -17.54
CA LYS A 271 2.82 5.51 -18.10
C LYS A 271 4.09 6.35 -18.28
N LYS A 272 4.46 6.59 -19.54
CA LYS A 272 5.60 7.46 -19.88
C LYS A 272 5.37 8.88 -19.37
N ASP A 273 6.42 9.46 -18.81
CA ASP A 273 6.41 10.87 -18.39
C ASP A 273 6.43 11.77 -19.63
N ASN A 274 5.25 12.22 -20.06
CA ASN A 274 5.13 13.16 -21.16
C ASN A 274 5.42 14.57 -20.65
N VAL A 275 6.62 15.03 -20.97
CA VAL A 275 7.19 16.34 -20.62
C VAL A 275 6.39 17.52 -21.22
N ASN A 276 5.45 17.28 -22.13
CA ASN A 276 4.72 18.34 -22.83
C ASN A 276 3.47 18.87 -22.09
N ASP A 277 2.97 18.19 -21.04
CA ASP A 277 1.82 18.63 -20.23
C ASP A 277 2.25 19.35 -18.94
N LYS A 278 3.19 20.30 -19.05
CA LYS A 278 3.73 21.07 -17.91
C LYS A 278 2.85 22.29 -17.58
N LYS A 279 1.62 22.04 -17.15
CA LYS A 279 0.83 23.10 -16.51
C LYS A 279 1.30 23.25 -15.05
N ILE A 280 2.10 24.29 -14.80
CA ILE A 280 2.56 24.62 -13.44
C ILE A 280 1.51 25.52 -12.78
N LEU A 281 0.93 25.02 -11.69
CA LEU A 281 0.00 25.71 -10.81
C LEU A 281 0.71 25.83 -9.45
N PRO A 282 1.44 26.92 -9.18
CA PRO A 282 2.34 27.02 -8.02
C PRO A 282 1.61 26.83 -6.69
N TYR A 283 0.34 27.23 -6.60
CA TYR A 283 -0.48 27.06 -5.40
C TYR A 283 -0.74 25.59 -5.01
N LEU A 284 -0.57 24.62 -5.92
CA LEU A 284 -0.71 23.20 -5.56
C LEU A 284 0.39 22.74 -4.61
N CYS A 285 1.52 23.44 -4.53
CA CYS A 285 2.56 23.15 -3.54
C CYS A 285 2.08 23.33 -2.09
N PHE A 286 0.92 23.95 -1.85
CA PHE A 286 0.29 23.97 -0.53
C PHE A 286 -0.34 22.64 -0.12
N LEU A 287 -0.75 21.80 -1.07
CA LEU A 287 -1.46 20.55 -0.76
C LEU A 287 -0.61 19.59 0.09
N PRO A 288 0.67 19.31 -0.24
CA PRO A 288 1.52 18.48 0.62
C PRO A 288 1.61 19.02 2.04
N SER A 289 1.68 20.33 2.26
CA SER A 289 1.76 20.89 3.62
C SER A 289 0.52 20.65 4.46
N ILE A 290 -0.66 20.58 3.85
CA ILE A 290 -1.87 20.19 4.58
C ILE A 290 -1.69 18.76 5.10
N ALA A 291 -1.13 17.86 4.28
CA ALA A 291 -0.87 16.50 4.69
C ALA A 291 0.13 16.43 5.85
N GLU A 292 1.21 17.21 5.79
CA GLU A 292 2.23 17.26 6.85
C GLU A 292 1.69 17.78 8.19
N ILE A 293 0.65 18.63 8.17
CA ILE A 293 -0.04 19.06 9.40
C ILE A 293 -0.77 17.87 10.04
N PHE A 294 -1.46 17.06 9.24
CA PHE A 294 -2.14 15.86 9.74
C PHE A 294 -1.15 14.81 10.25
N TYR A 295 -0.03 14.60 9.53
CA TYR A 295 1.07 13.75 10.01
C TYR A 295 1.68 14.28 11.31
N GLY A 296 1.93 15.59 11.40
CA GLY A 296 2.39 16.20 12.65
C GLY A 296 1.39 16.01 13.80
N ALA A 297 0.10 16.10 13.51
CA ALA A 297 -0.96 15.89 14.49
C ALA A 297 -1.04 14.43 14.96
N SER A 298 -0.96 13.45 14.07
CA SER A 298 -0.96 12.01 14.42
C SER A 298 0.21 11.69 15.36
N VAL A 299 1.43 12.08 14.99
CA VAL A 299 2.64 11.91 15.82
C VAL A 299 2.54 12.73 17.12
N SER A 300 1.91 13.90 17.13
CA SER A 300 1.73 14.62 18.40
C SER A 300 0.80 13.88 19.38
N TYR A 301 -0.23 13.22 18.84
CA TYR A 301 -1.25 12.53 19.62
C TYR A 301 -0.71 11.21 20.20
N PHE A 302 -0.01 10.42 19.39
CA PHE A 302 0.61 9.16 19.84
C PHE A 302 1.70 9.38 20.91
N TYR A 303 2.49 10.45 20.80
CA TYR A 303 3.75 10.58 21.56
C TYR A 303 3.67 11.57 22.71
N ASN A 304 2.60 12.37 22.81
CA ASN A 304 2.52 13.50 23.74
C ASN A 304 3.75 14.45 23.64
N LEU A 305 4.45 14.43 22.49
CA LEU A 305 5.65 15.21 22.17
C LEU A 305 5.28 16.37 21.24
N VAL A 306 4.37 17.21 21.73
CA VAL A 306 3.74 18.29 20.96
C VAL A 306 4.77 19.28 20.41
N SER A 307 5.88 19.54 21.10
CA SER A 307 6.83 20.59 20.70
C SER A 307 7.71 20.23 19.49
N ILE A 308 8.20 19.00 19.39
CA ILE A 308 9.09 18.55 18.30
C ILE A 308 8.30 18.27 17.01
N THR A 309 7.12 17.68 17.15
CA THR A 309 6.20 17.37 16.04
C THR A 309 5.60 18.63 15.43
N TYR A 310 5.24 19.63 16.25
CA TYR A 310 4.79 20.93 15.78
C TYR A 310 5.90 21.71 15.07
N ALA A 311 7.15 21.61 15.53
CA ALA A 311 8.30 22.21 14.85
C ALA A 311 8.54 21.58 13.46
N LEU A 312 8.44 20.25 13.33
CA LEU A 312 8.60 19.55 12.05
C LEU A 312 7.45 19.86 11.08
N SER A 313 6.20 19.80 11.53
CA SER A 313 5.02 20.10 10.71
C SER A 313 4.89 21.58 10.33
N SER A 314 5.29 22.51 11.21
CA SER A 314 5.37 23.93 10.84
C SER A 314 6.54 24.22 9.89
N SER A 315 7.67 23.51 10.05
CA SER A 315 8.79 23.65 9.11
C SER A 315 8.42 23.18 7.71
N SER A 316 7.64 22.12 7.55
CA SER A 316 7.20 21.64 6.24
C SER A 316 6.22 22.60 5.55
N PHE A 317 5.39 23.32 6.31
CA PHE A 317 4.58 24.43 5.80
C PHE A 317 5.45 25.60 5.31
N ILE A 318 6.52 25.94 6.03
CA ILE A 318 7.47 26.99 5.60
C ILE A 318 8.25 26.52 4.35
N ILE A 319 8.62 25.25 4.31
CA ILE A 319 9.40 24.70 3.20
C ILE A 319 8.56 24.63 1.91
N SER A 320 7.25 24.42 1.98
CA SER A 320 6.40 24.45 0.78
C SER A 320 6.17 25.84 0.20
N LEU A 321 6.36 26.90 1.00
CA LEU A 321 6.37 28.28 0.54
C LEU A 321 7.61 28.58 -0.31
N LEU A 322 8.75 27.94 -0.06
CA LEU A 322 10.00 28.19 -0.79
C LEU A 322 9.89 27.93 -2.30
N PRO A 323 9.34 26.79 -2.76
CA PRO A 323 9.02 26.57 -4.16
C PRO A 323 8.16 27.71 -4.77
N ILE A 324 7.11 28.13 -4.06
CA ILE A 324 6.17 29.15 -4.55
C ILE A 324 6.87 30.50 -4.73
N LEU A 325 7.65 30.91 -3.72
CA LEU A 325 8.45 32.13 -3.76
C LEU A 325 9.48 32.07 -4.91
N TYR A 326 10.13 30.93 -5.10
CA TYR A 326 11.07 30.72 -6.21
C TYR A 326 10.40 30.86 -7.59
N TYR A 327 9.19 30.33 -7.76
CA TYR A 327 8.43 30.47 -9.01
C TYR A 327 8.16 31.94 -9.35
N TYR A 328 7.66 32.70 -8.37
CA TYR A 328 7.35 34.11 -8.59
C TYR A 328 8.61 34.95 -8.79
N PHE A 329 9.65 34.74 -7.98
CA PHE A 329 10.92 35.45 -8.11
C PHE A 329 11.53 35.31 -9.52
N ASN A 330 11.57 34.10 -10.07
CA ASN A 330 12.09 33.88 -11.42
C ASN A 330 11.15 34.41 -12.51
N LYS A 331 9.84 34.34 -12.32
CA LYS A 331 8.89 34.91 -13.29
C LYS A 331 9.03 36.44 -13.41
N PHE A 332 9.38 37.11 -12.31
CA PHE A 332 9.64 38.55 -12.31
C PHE A 332 11.03 38.95 -12.86
N GLN A 333 11.97 38.02 -13.01
CA GLN A 333 13.28 38.31 -13.61
C GLN A 333 13.30 38.23 -15.15
N TYR A 334 12.29 37.62 -15.77
CA TYR A 334 12.23 37.38 -17.23
C TYR A 334 11.02 38.04 -17.92
N ASN A 335 10.31 38.91 -17.20
CA ASN A 335 9.32 39.86 -17.73
C ASN A 335 9.83 41.28 -17.47
#